data_AF-A0A0M0L8V8-F1
#
_entry.id   AF-A0A0M0L8V8-F1
#
_cell.length_a   1.000
_cell.length_b   1.000
_cell.length_c   1.000
_cell.angle_alpha   90.00
_cell.angle_beta   90.00
_cell.angle_gamma   90.00
#
_symmetry.space_group_name_H-M   'P 1'
#
loop_
_entity.id
_entity.type
_entity.pdbx_description
1 polymer ?
#
loop_
_entity_poly.entity_id
_entity_poly.type
_entity_poly.pdbx_seq_one_letter_code
_entity_poly.pdbx_strand_id
1 'polypeptide(L)'
;MKMDMSSIIIVCCPPAAGKTVLSKRIASSLHLPLLSKDQIKTDIYDAFVKNEIVNDQEVSIASYAILFSMLKELIKAKVDVVIESNFDAFMSPKKLSGIKEEMNFRSLTILCAARI
;
A
#
# COMPACT_ATOMS: atom_id res chain seq x y z
N MET A 1 8.01 -29.07 -7.08
CA MET A 1 8.62 -27.76 -6.77
C MET A 1 7.51 -26.73 -6.63
N LYS A 2 7.25 -26.21 -5.43
CA LYS A 2 6.37 -25.04 -5.27
C LYS A 2 7.17 -23.86 -5.81
N MET A 3 6.72 -23.23 -6.89
CA MET A 3 7.25 -21.93 -7.29
C MET A 3 6.79 -20.94 -6.22
N ASP A 4 7.72 -20.49 -5.39
CA ASP A 4 7.41 -19.52 -4.33
C ASP A 4 6.96 -18.21 -4.96
N MET A 5 5.64 -18.03 -4.97
CA MET A 5 4.96 -16.79 -5.33
C MET A 5 4.87 -15.91 -4.09
N SER A 6 5.18 -14.62 -4.23
CA SER A 6 4.97 -13.66 -3.16
C SER A 6 3.49 -13.54 -2.79
N SER A 7 3.24 -13.28 -1.51
CA SER A 7 1.95 -13.04 -0.90
C SER A 7 1.84 -11.58 -0.52
N ILE A 8 0.77 -10.93 -0.98
CA ILE A 8 0.50 -9.51 -0.73
C ILE A 8 -0.72 -9.41 0.16
N ILE A 9 -0.55 -8.84 1.35
CA ILE A 9 -1.65 -8.53 2.26
C ILE A 9 -2.03 -7.07 2.03
N ILE A 10 -3.28 -6.84 1.62
CA ILE A 10 -3.78 -5.51 1.29
C ILE A 10 -4.72 -5.07 2.40
N VAL A 11 -4.34 -4.06 3.18
CA VAL A 11 -5.18 -3.48 4.23
C VAL A 11 -5.79 -2.18 3.71
N CYS A 12 -7.09 -2.20 3.46
CA CYS A 12 -7.82 -1.07 2.89
C CYS A 12 -9.02 -0.70 3.76
N CYS A 13 -9.03 0.53 4.29
CA CYS A 13 -10.13 0.99 5.15
C CYS A 13 -10.42 2.48 4.93
N PRO A 14 -11.61 2.97 5.34
CA PRO A 14 -11.85 4.40 5.47
C PRO A 14 -10.84 5.07 6.42
N PRO A 15 -10.65 6.40 6.30
CA PRO A 15 -9.87 7.16 7.28
C PRO A 15 -10.35 6.91 8.72
N ALA A 16 -9.41 6.93 9.67
CA ALA A 16 -9.66 6.69 11.10
C ALA A 16 -10.27 5.33 11.50
N ALA A 17 -10.43 4.37 10.59
CA ALA A 17 -10.95 3.03 10.90
C ALA A 17 -9.90 2.07 11.54
N GLY A 18 -8.77 2.58 12.02
CA GLY A 18 -7.72 1.78 12.66
C GLY A 18 -6.78 1.02 11.71
N LYS A 19 -6.88 1.23 10.39
CA LYS A 19 -6.06 0.55 9.36
C LYS A 19 -4.56 0.59 9.61
N THR A 20 -4.04 1.72 10.05
CA THR A 20 -2.61 1.92 10.28
C THR A 20 -2.10 1.09 11.46
N VAL A 21 -2.91 0.94 12.51
CA VAL A 21 -2.57 0.07 13.64
C VAL A 21 -2.61 -1.39 13.21
N LEU A 22 -3.65 -1.78 12.46
CA LEU A 22 -3.80 -3.15 11.98
C LEU A 22 -2.67 -3.55 11.03
N SER A 23 -2.35 -2.73 10.02
CA SER A 23 -1.31 -3.02 9.05
C SER A 23 0.06 -3.15 9.69
N LYS A 24 0.41 -2.24 10.62
CA LYS A 24 1.64 -2.31 11.43
C LYS A 24 1.70 -3.59 12.25
N ARG A 25 0.59 -3.96 12.90
CA ARG A 25 0.53 -5.19 13.71
C ARG A 25 0.70 -6.44 12.87
N ILE A 26 0.05 -6.51 11.70
CA ILE A 26 0.19 -7.64 10.77
C ILE A 26 1.64 -7.73 10.29
N ALA A 27 2.20 -6.63 9.78
CA ALA A 27 3.56 -6.58 9.27
C ALA A 27 4.58 -7.01 10.33
N SER A 28 4.48 -6.47 11.55
CA SER A 28 5.35 -6.83 12.66
C SER A 28 5.19 -8.29 13.09
N SER A 29 3.95 -8.81 13.16
CA SER A 29 3.72 -10.18 13.63
C SER A 29 4.20 -11.23 12.63
N LEU A 30 4.17 -10.89 11.34
CA LEU A 30 4.59 -11.77 10.24
C LEU A 30 6.03 -11.50 9.77
N HIS A 31 6.72 -10.51 10.36
CA HIS A 31 8.05 -10.06 9.94
C HIS A 31 8.12 -9.66 8.46
N LEU A 32 7.07 -8.99 7.98
CA LEU A 32 6.95 -8.53 6.59
C LEU A 32 7.23 -7.02 6.48
N PRO A 33 7.77 -6.56 5.35
CA PRO A 33 7.76 -5.15 5.01
C PRO A 33 6.34 -4.58 4.97
N LEU A 34 6.22 -3.29 5.31
CA LEU A 34 4.98 -2.53 5.22
C LEU A 34 5.18 -1.35 4.26
N LEU A 35 4.39 -1.29 3.19
CA LEU A 35 4.25 -0.11 2.35
C LEU A 35 2.96 0.61 2.71
N SER A 36 3.07 1.78 3.33
CA SER A 36 1.93 2.62 3.67
C SER A 36 1.89 3.84 2.77
N LYS A 37 0.77 4.04 2.07
CA LYS A 37 0.57 5.22 1.22
C LYS A 37 0.60 6.51 2.04
N ASP A 38 0.02 6.50 3.24
CA ASP A 38 -0.03 7.67 4.12
C ASP A 38 1.37 8.01 4.66
N GLN A 39 2.20 6.99 4.95
CA GLN A 39 3.60 7.22 5.32
C GLN A 39 4.38 7.85 4.16
N ILE A 40 4.29 7.29 2.95
CA ILE A 40 4.96 7.84 1.76
C ILE A 40 4.52 9.30 1.51
N LYS A 41 3.21 9.58 1.63
CA LYS A 41 2.68 10.94 1.48
C LYS A 41 3.26 11.89 2.52
N THR A 42 3.38 11.44 3.77
CA THR A 42 3.97 12.21 4.87
C THR A 42 5.45 12.49 4.60
N ASP A 43 6.21 11.47 4.18
CA ASP A 43 7.64 11.60 3.87
C ASP A 43 7.89 12.59 2.71
N ILE A 44 7.02 12.58 1.68
CA ILE A 44 7.05 13.57 0.60
C ILE A 44 6.81 14.98 1.17
N TYR A 45 5.79 15.14 2.01
CA TYR A 45 5.53 16.44 2.61
C TYR A 45 6.70 16.93 3.47
N ASP A 46 7.28 16.08 4.32
CA ASP A 46 8.42 16.46 5.16
C ASP A 46 9.66 16.81 4.32
N ALA A 47 9.83 16.18 3.16
CA ALA A 47 10.93 16.47 2.25
C ALA A 47 10.77 17.80 1.48
N PHE A 48 9.55 18.17 1.08
CA PHE A 48 9.30 19.31 0.18
C PHE A 48 8.62 20.53 0.82
N VAL A 49 7.94 20.40 1.96
CA VAL A 49 7.05 21.46 2.52
C VAL A 49 7.78 22.44 3.45
N LYS A 50 9.08 22.64 3.31
CA LYS A 50 9.70 23.84 3.92
C LYS A 50 9.33 25.08 3.09
N ASN A 51 8.14 25.63 3.38
CA ASN A 51 7.60 26.92 2.91
C ASN A 51 6.94 27.00 1.52
N GLU A 52 6.57 25.87 0.89
CA GLU A 52 5.85 25.88 -0.40
C GLU A 52 4.44 25.28 -0.30
N ILE A 53 3.50 25.86 -1.05
CA ILE A 53 2.15 25.28 -1.23
C ILE A 53 2.29 24.10 -2.19
N VAL A 54 2.12 22.89 -1.68
CA VAL A 54 2.14 21.67 -2.48
C VAL A 54 0.71 21.20 -2.73
N ASN A 55 0.41 20.82 -3.98
CA ASN A 55 -0.90 20.29 -4.35
C ASN A 55 -1.11 18.87 -3.77
N ASP A 56 -2.08 18.73 -2.86
CA ASP A 56 -2.38 17.47 -2.17
C ASP A 56 -2.72 16.31 -3.12
N GLN A 57 -3.39 16.63 -4.23
CA GLN A 57 -3.76 15.64 -5.23
C GLN A 57 -2.52 15.11 -5.96
N GLU A 58 -1.59 15.98 -6.33
CA GLU A 58 -0.34 15.59 -7.00
C GLU A 58 0.54 14.75 -6.08
N VAL A 59 0.66 15.14 -4.81
CA VAL A 59 1.37 14.34 -3.80
C VAL A 59 0.72 12.97 -3.63
N SER A 60 -0.61 12.91 -3.60
CA SER A 60 -1.32 11.65 -3.50
C SER A 60 -1.06 10.75 -4.72
N ILE A 61 -1.07 11.31 -5.93
CA ILE A 61 -0.72 10.58 -7.17
C ILE A 61 0.71 10.05 -7.10
N ALA A 62 1.67 10.89 -6.71
CA ALA A 62 3.08 10.53 -6.57
C ALA A 62 3.27 9.41 -5.53
N SER A 63 2.57 9.50 -4.39
CA SER A 63 2.62 8.49 -3.33
C SER A 63 2.19 7.11 -3.83
N TYR A 64 1.14 7.04 -4.66
CA TYR A 64 0.70 5.79 -5.26
C TYR A 64 1.69 5.27 -6.31
N ALA A 65 2.25 6.14 -7.13
CA ALA A 65 3.25 5.74 -8.12
C ALA A 65 4.46 5.08 -7.43
N ILE A 66 4.94 5.67 -6.33
CA ILE A 66 6.03 5.13 -5.51
C ILE A 66 5.61 3.79 -4.88
N LEU A 67 4.43 3.74 -4.24
CA LEU A 67 3.93 2.51 -3.61
C LEU A 67 3.87 1.35 -4.60
N PHE A 68 3.28 1.57 -5.79
CA PHE A 68 3.17 0.52 -6.79
C PHE A 68 4.53 0.16 -7.41
N SER A 69 5.42 1.13 -7.60
CA SER A 69 6.79 0.85 -8.06
C SER A 69 7.53 -0.06 -7.08
N MET A 70 7.51 0.26 -5.78
CA MET A 70 8.12 -0.57 -4.74
C MET A 70 7.46 -1.95 -4.64
N LEU A 71 6.13 -2.00 -4.74
CA LEU A 71 5.39 -3.26 -4.74
C LEU A 71 5.84 -4.19 -5.86
N LYS A 72 6.00 -3.66 -7.09
CA LYS A 72 6.49 -4.44 -8.23
C LYS A 72 7.90 -4.99 -7.98
N GLU A 73 8.80 -4.20 -7.40
CA GLU A 73 10.15 -4.69 -7.06
C GLU A 73 10.12 -5.80 -6.00
N LEU A 74 9.29 -5.67 -4.97
CA LEU A 74 9.12 -6.72 -3.96
C LEU A 74 8.54 -8.01 -4.54
N ILE A 75 7.55 -7.92 -5.44
CA ILE A 75 6.99 -9.09 -6.14
C ILE A 75 8.08 -9.79 -6.98
N LYS A 76 8.89 -9.04 -7.74
CA LYS A 76 10.02 -9.61 -8.52
C LYS A 76 11.03 -10.32 -7.63
N ALA A 77 11.30 -9.74 -6.46
CA ALA A 77 12.20 -10.30 -5.45
C ALA A 77 11.55 -11.46 -4.65
N LYS A 78 10.28 -11.81 -4.93
CA LYS A 78 9.49 -12.82 -4.21
C LYS A 78 9.38 -12.55 -2.71
N VAL A 79 9.32 -11.27 -2.35
CA VAL A 79 9.17 -10.84 -0.96
C VAL A 79 7.68 -10.64 -0.65
N ASP A 80 7.21 -11.36 0.37
CA ASP A 80 5.88 -11.15 0.93
C ASP A 80 5.78 -9.74 1.56
N VAL A 81 4.66 -9.06 1.39
CA VAL A 81 4.54 -7.65 1.79
C VAL A 81 3.13 -7.29 2.24
N VAL A 82 3.04 -6.40 3.22
CA VAL A 82 1.79 -5.72 3.60
C VAL A 82 1.74 -4.37 2.89
N ILE A 83 0.65 -4.08 2.21
CA ILE A 83 0.37 -2.74 1.67
C ILE A 83 -0.84 -2.14 2.39
N GLU A 84 -0.80 -0.85 2.66
CA GLU A 84 -1.86 -0.13 3.36
C GLU A 84 -2.19 1.17 2.65
N SER A 85 -3.48 1.39 2.40
CA SER A 85 -3.99 2.64 1.84
C SER A 85 -5.49 2.85 2.09
N ASN A 86 -5.96 4.03 1.72
CA ASN A 86 -7.36 4.46 1.77
C ASN A 86 -8.09 3.92 0.53
N PHE A 87 -9.41 3.73 0.62
CA PHE A 87 -10.26 3.19 -0.46
C PHE A 87 -10.55 4.22 -1.58
N ASP A 88 -9.52 4.76 -2.21
CA ASP A 88 -9.68 5.73 -3.30
C ASP A 88 -9.54 5.09 -4.70
N ALA A 89 -9.76 5.90 -5.73
CA ALA A 89 -9.71 5.47 -7.13
C ALA A 89 -8.38 4.79 -7.53
N PHE A 90 -7.27 5.10 -6.84
CA PHE A 90 -5.94 4.53 -7.13
C PHE A 90 -5.78 3.12 -6.58
N MET A 91 -6.53 2.75 -5.53
CA MET A 91 -6.62 1.37 -5.01
C MET A 91 -7.85 0.62 -5.53
N SER A 92 -8.45 1.11 -6.62
CA SER A 92 -9.57 0.42 -7.24
C SER A 92 -9.18 -1.02 -7.62
N PRO A 93 -10.10 -1.99 -7.48
CA PRO A 93 -9.84 -3.38 -7.86
C PRO A 93 -9.29 -3.55 -9.27
N LYS A 94 -9.65 -2.66 -10.21
CA LYS A 94 -9.14 -2.64 -11.59
C LYS A 94 -7.64 -2.37 -11.71
N LYS A 95 -7.07 -1.53 -10.85
CA LYS A 95 -5.63 -1.23 -10.87
C LYS A 95 -4.81 -2.37 -10.29
N LEU A 96 -5.30 -2.96 -9.20
CA LEU A 96 -4.71 -4.16 -8.60
C LEU A 96 -4.84 -5.38 -9.53
N SER A 97 -5.94 -5.50 -10.28
CA SER A 97 -6.10 -6.56 -11.28
C SER A 97 -5.09 -6.41 -12.41
N GLY A 98 -4.83 -5.19 -12.90
CA GLY A 98 -3.78 -4.94 -13.90
C GLY A 98 -2.40 -5.38 -13.42
N ILE A 99 -2.02 -5.06 -12.16
CA ILE A 99 -0.74 -5.52 -11.59
C ILE A 99 -0.71 -7.06 -11.47
N LYS A 100 -1.84 -7.69 -11.14
CA LYS A 100 -1.96 -9.16 -11.04
C LYS A 100 -1.94 -9.87 -12.39
N GLU A 101 -2.41 -9.21 -13.45
CA GLU A 101 -2.30 -9.70 -14.82
C GLU A 101 -0.86 -9.59 -15.33
N GLU A 102 -0.14 -8.52 -14.96
CA GLU A 102 1.28 -8.33 -15.29
C GLU A 102 2.21 -9.25 -14.50
N MET A 103 1.84 -9.63 -13.27
CA MET A 103 2.75 -10.28 -12.31
C MET A 103 2.06 -11.37 -11.50
N ASN A 104 2.74 -12.51 -11.33
CA ASN A 104 2.17 -13.65 -10.61
C ASN A 104 2.40 -13.55 -9.10
N PHE A 105 1.36 -13.22 -8.33
CA PHE A 105 1.37 -13.20 -6.85
C PHE A 105 0.02 -13.65 -6.26
N ARG A 106 0.04 -14.03 -4.98
CA ARG A 106 -1.18 -14.27 -4.19
C ARG A 106 -1.55 -13.00 -3.43
N SER A 107 -2.83 -12.72 -3.29
CA SER A 107 -3.30 -11.57 -2.50
C SER A 107 -4.40 -11.94 -1.51
N LEU A 108 -4.35 -11.29 -0.35
CA LEU A 108 -5.40 -11.30 0.67
C LEU A 108 -5.78 -9.86 0.97
N THR A 109 -7.04 -9.48 0.72
CA THR A 109 -7.53 -8.14 1.03
C THR A 109 -8.31 -8.15 2.34
N ILE A 110 -7.91 -7.29 3.27
CA ILE A 110 -8.57 -7.04 4.54
C ILE A 110 -9.25 -5.67 4.44
N LEU A 111 -10.57 -5.69 4.50
CA LEU A 111 -11.41 -4.49 4.56
C LEU A 111 -11.83 -4.26 6.00
N CYS A 112 -11.44 -3.14 6.60
CA CYS A 112 -12.00 -2.74 7.89
C CYS A 112 -12.95 -1.58 7.71
N ALA A 113 -14.02 -1.62 8.49
CA ALA A 113 -14.98 -0.54 8.62
C ALA A 113 -15.16 -0.28 10.11
N ALA A 114 -15.22 1.00 10.47
CA ALA A 114 -15.72 1.43 11.77
C ALA A 114 -17.10 2.05 11.55
N ARG A 115 -18.07 1.68 12.40
CA ARG A 115 -19.36 2.36 12.49
C ARG A 115 -19.31 3.26 13.72
N ILE A 116 -19.64 4.53 13.52
CA ILE A 116 -19.90 5.50 14.60
C ILE A 116 -21.41 5.52 14.81
#